data_AF-A0A3A0B088-F1
#
_entry.id   AF-A0A3A0B088-F1
#
_cell.length_a   1.000
_cell.length_b   1.000
_cell.length_c   1.000
_cell.angle_alpha   90.00
_cell.angle_beta   90.00
_cell.angle_gamma   90.00
#
_symmetry.space_group_name_H-M   'P 1'
#
loop_
_entity.id
_entity.type
_entity.pdbx_description
1 polymer ?
#
loop_
_entity_poly.entity_id
_entity_poly.type
_entity_poly.pdbx_seq_one_letter_code
_entity_poly.pdbx_strand_id
1 'polypeptide(L)'
;MHLPVECVLQCIADFQRFSIQAQQIRDLLDSFTARNQVYQLLCRLLDDVRNYLLDSRLTYCDLTRQLGLIVCPQPPLSTAGWPEYQSLVQQALNAVAQILINALQNCLCLEALPKCPADPCEDRLILACVTVQDGRVVSICHSKRRYVLTVQNLISALISVVFSNWCCEPFNFERDPTGLRGNVFEPAFGVRMSSRPMAAAANLMRMFAAEPAFATAPLEETWDPAVLTGQPVETVREMLGDQVVAEETVDWSAPETLLRNMETPVLRKDEPLKLYIDARGQVVGIGRYAASQHLRLELARANERISALEAQVTALLDRL
;
A
#
# COMPACT_ATOMS: atom_id res chain seq x y z
N MET A 1 -10.97 28.49 2.10
CA MET A 1 -10.13 27.84 3.13
C MET A 1 -9.67 26.51 2.59
N HIS A 2 -8.50 26.47 1.95
CA HIS A 2 -7.86 25.23 1.54
C HIS A 2 -7.06 24.70 2.73
N LEU A 3 -7.45 23.54 3.25
CA LEU A 3 -6.45 22.71 3.93
C LEU A 3 -5.41 22.32 2.88
N PRO A 4 -4.12 22.42 3.18
CA PRO A 4 -3.11 22.11 2.20
C PRO A 4 -3.13 20.60 2.00
N VAL A 5 -3.54 20.18 0.81
CA VAL A 5 -3.41 18.80 0.29
C VAL A 5 -2.00 18.24 0.59
N GLU A 6 -1.01 19.12 0.74
CA GLU A 6 0.35 18.85 1.21
C GLU A 6 0.41 18.02 2.52
N CYS A 7 -0.47 18.23 3.50
CA CYS A 7 -0.44 17.44 4.75
C CYS A 7 -0.83 15.97 4.52
N VAL A 8 -1.87 15.72 3.72
CA VAL A 8 -2.28 14.36 3.36
C VAL A 8 -1.20 13.67 2.55
N LEU A 9 -0.66 14.37 1.56
CA LEU A 9 0.43 13.85 0.72
C LEU A 9 1.67 13.52 1.55
N GLN A 10 2.02 14.37 2.51
CA GLN A 10 3.13 14.13 3.43
C GLN A 10 2.89 12.87 4.29
N CYS A 11 1.70 12.71 4.87
CA CYS A 11 1.35 11.50 5.62
C CYS A 11 1.45 10.22 4.79
N ILE A 12 1.00 10.26 3.52
CA ILE A 12 1.10 9.11 2.61
C ILE A 12 2.56 8.82 2.26
N ALA A 13 3.36 9.85 1.98
CA ALA A 13 4.78 9.71 1.66
C ALA A 13 5.58 9.11 2.82
N ASP A 14 5.34 9.59 4.05
CA ASP A 14 5.99 9.04 5.25
C ASP A 14 5.59 7.58 5.49
N PHE A 15 4.30 7.25 5.31
CA PHE A 15 3.82 5.88 5.41
C PHE A 15 4.47 4.95 4.37
N GLN A 16 4.59 5.40 3.11
CA GLN A 16 5.29 4.65 2.05
C GLN A 16 6.76 4.44 2.38
N ARG A 17 7.44 5.45 2.93
CA ARG A 17 8.84 5.30 3.37
C ARG A 17 9.00 4.20 4.42
N PHE A 18 8.11 4.16 5.43
CA PHE A 18 8.16 3.12 6.46
C PHE A 18 7.82 1.73 5.94
N SER A 19 6.91 1.62 4.97
CA SER A 19 6.56 0.33 4.37
C SER A 19 7.72 -0.27 3.58
N ILE A 20 8.47 0.56 2.85
CA ILE A 20 9.70 0.16 2.15
C ILE A 20 10.76 -0.32 3.15
N GLN A 21 11.02 0.44 4.22
CA GLN A 21 11.96 0.03 5.27
C GLN A 21 11.56 -1.30 5.92
N ALA A 22 10.27 -1.49 6.23
CA ALA A 22 9.77 -2.74 6.80
C ALA A 22 9.95 -3.93 5.83
N GLN A 23 9.77 -3.73 4.52
CA GLN A 23 9.97 -4.77 3.53
C GLN A 23 11.45 -5.17 3.42
N GLN A 24 12.38 -4.21 3.42
CA GLN A 24 13.82 -4.49 3.43
C GLN A 24 14.23 -5.35 4.63
N ILE A 25 13.63 -5.11 5.81
CA ILE A 25 13.89 -5.93 6.99
C ILE A 25 13.39 -7.37 6.78
N ARG A 26 12.19 -7.54 6.19
CA ARG A 26 11.62 -8.87 5.90
C ARG A 26 12.48 -9.66 4.92
N ASP A 27 12.97 -9.03 3.87
CA ASP A 27 13.81 -9.71 2.88
C ASP A 27 15.14 -10.19 3.48
N LEU A 28 15.65 -9.49 4.52
CA LEU A 28 16.85 -9.89 5.25
C LEU A 28 16.60 -10.96 6.32
N LEU A 29 15.34 -11.22 6.70
CA LEU A 29 15.02 -12.16 7.78
C LEU A 29 15.38 -13.61 7.43
N ASP A 30 15.48 -13.97 6.17
CA ASP A 30 15.83 -15.35 5.77
C ASP A 30 17.32 -15.68 5.97
N SER A 31 18.16 -14.66 6.21
CA SER A 31 19.61 -14.82 6.32
C SER A 31 20.14 -14.62 7.73
N PHE A 32 20.64 -15.70 8.35
CA PHE A 32 21.30 -15.63 9.67
C PHE A 32 22.55 -14.73 9.68
N THR A 33 23.24 -14.58 8.55
CA THR A 33 24.42 -13.71 8.45
C THR A 33 24.04 -12.23 8.55
N ALA A 34 22.80 -11.88 8.21
CA ALA A 34 22.26 -10.51 8.28
C ALA A 34 21.67 -10.14 9.65
N ARG A 35 21.77 -10.98 10.68
CA ARG A 35 21.12 -10.76 12.00
C ARG A 35 21.41 -9.40 12.65
N ASN A 36 22.65 -8.93 12.58
CA ASN A 36 23.04 -7.64 13.14
C ASN A 36 22.48 -6.47 12.31
N GLN A 37 22.38 -6.65 11.00
CA GLN A 37 21.79 -5.67 10.10
C GLN A 37 20.27 -5.56 10.33
N VAL A 38 19.57 -6.69 10.48
CA VAL A 38 18.15 -6.75 10.85
C VAL A 38 17.91 -6.00 12.17
N TYR A 39 18.73 -6.25 13.18
CA TYR A 39 18.64 -5.55 14.47
C TYR A 39 18.78 -4.04 14.32
N GLN A 40 19.83 -3.57 13.64
CA GLN A 40 20.09 -2.15 13.44
C GLN A 40 18.96 -1.46 12.65
N LEU A 41 18.48 -2.11 11.58
CA LEU A 41 17.39 -1.57 10.76
C LEU A 41 16.07 -1.52 11.53
N LEU A 42 15.74 -2.55 12.32
CA LEU A 42 14.52 -2.57 13.13
C LEU A 42 14.53 -1.46 14.18
N CYS A 43 15.66 -1.26 14.89
CA CYS A 43 15.73 -0.19 15.89
C CYS A 43 15.68 1.19 15.24
N ARG A 44 16.34 1.36 14.08
CA ARG A 44 16.25 2.60 13.31
C ARG A 44 14.82 2.89 12.86
N LEU A 45 14.09 1.88 12.38
CA LEU A 45 12.68 2.01 12.02
C LEU A 45 11.84 2.46 13.22
N LEU A 46 12.04 1.85 14.40
CA LEU A 46 11.33 2.25 15.62
C LEU A 46 11.61 3.69 16.03
N ASP A 47 12.86 4.13 15.96
CA ASP A 47 13.25 5.51 16.26
C ASP A 47 12.70 6.49 15.21
N ASP A 48 12.76 6.15 13.92
CA ASP A 48 12.20 6.98 12.86
C ASP A 48 10.67 7.14 13.02
N VAL A 49 9.95 6.05 13.32
CA VAL A 49 8.50 6.08 13.60
C VAL A 49 8.21 6.89 14.87
N ARG A 50 9.04 6.74 15.92
CA ARG A 50 8.90 7.54 17.14
C ARG A 50 9.06 9.03 16.85
N ASN A 51 10.11 9.40 16.10
CA ASN A 51 10.37 10.79 15.73
C ASN A 51 9.25 11.34 14.86
N TYR A 52 8.73 10.57 13.92
CA TYR A 52 7.55 10.94 13.13
C TYR A 52 6.33 11.23 14.02
N LEU A 53 6.02 10.35 14.97
CA LEU A 53 4.89 10.55 15.88
C LEU A 53 5.08 11.78 16.79
N LEU A 54 6.32 12.10 17.17
CA LEU A 54 6.64 13.25 18.02
C LEU A 54 6.65 14.58 17.25
N ASP A 55 7.12 14.57 16.00
CA ASP A 55 7.20 15.76 15.14
C ASP A 55 5.84 16.09 14.47
N SER A 56 5.00 15.08 14.29
CA SER A 56 3.66 15.30 13.77
C SER A 56 2.91 16.27 14.69
N ARG A 57 2.21 17.25 14.09
CA ARG A 57 1.38 18.23 14.83
C ARG A 57 0.18 17.59 15.55
N LEU A 58 0.07 16.27 15.50
CA LEU A 58 -0.98 15.46 16.07
C LEU A 58 -0.41 14.79 17.31
N THR A 59 -0.92 15.19 18.48
CA THR A 59 -0.53 14.59 19.76
C THR A 59 -0.99 13.13 19.83
N TYR A 60 -0.14 12.21 19.41
CA TYR A 60 -0.39 10.77 19.42
C TYR A 60 0.09 10.08 20.70
N CYS A 61 -0.21 10.64 21.87
CA CYS A 61 0.32 10.15 23.16
C CYS A 61 0.09 8.63 23.37
N ASP A 62 -1.06 8.11 22.93
CA ASP A 62 -1.37 6.69 23.05
C ASP A 62 -0.57 5.83 22.06
N LEU A 63 -0.37 6.27 20.82
CA LEU A 63 0.44 5.54 19.83
C LEU A 63 1.93 5.56 20.22
N THR A 64 2.45 6.69 20.69
CA THR A 64 3.82 6.80 21.19
C THR A 64 4.03 5.90 22.41
N ARG A 65 3.04 5.80 23.30
CA ARG A 65 3.08 4.85 24.43
C ARG A 65 3.11 3.41 23.93
N GLN A 66 2.25 3.03 22.99
CA GLN A 66 2.23 1.69 22.39
C GLN A 66 3.56 1.36 21.69
N LEU A 67 4.13 2.31 20.95
CA LEU A 67 5.43 2.16 20.31
C LEU A 67 6.55 1.94 21.33
N GLY A 68 6.48 2.62 22.49
CA GLY A 68 7.42 2.44 23.60
C GLY A 68 7.38 1.06 24.24
N LEU A 69 6.31 0.27 24.03
CA LEU A 69 6.22 -1.12 24.50
C LEU A 69 6.93 -2.10 23.55
N ILE A 70 7.23 -1.69 22.32
CA ILE A 70 7.91 -2.53 21.34
C ILE A 70 9.41 -2.47 21.62
N VAL A 71 9.97 -3.59 22.09
CA VAL A 71 11.40 -3.74 22.38
C VAL A 71 12.10 -4.30 21.14
N CYS A 72 13.28 -3.76 20.80
CA CYS A 72 14.17 -4.40 19.84
C CYS A 72 14.72 -5.71 20.42
N PRO A 73 14.36 -6.89 19.88
CA PRO A 73 14.96 -8.15 20.35
C PRO A 73 16.45 -8.17 20.03
N GLN A 74 17.29 -8.65 20.95
CA GLN A 74 18.72 -8.84 20.65
C GLN A 74 18.93 -10.06 19.74
N PRO A 75 19.85 -9.99 18.77
CA PRO A 75 20.10 -11.10 17.86
C PRO A 75 20.72 -12.29 18.62
N PRO A 76 20.27 -13.54 18.34
CA PRO A 76 20.82 -14.72 19.00
C PRO A 76 22.28 -14.95 18.58
N LEU A 77 23.08 -15.50 19.52
CA LEU A 77 24.49 -15.83 19.25
C LEU A 77 24.63 -17.08 18.37
N SER A 78 23.65 -17.97 18.37
CA SER A 78 23.64 -19.25 17.64
C SER A 78 22.48 -19.35 16.66
N THR A 79 22.67 -20.13 15.59
CA THR A 79 21.63 -20.44 14.59
C THR A 79 20.40 -21.13 15.19
N ALA A 80 20.56 -21.88 16.28
CA ALA A 80 19.45 -22.55 16.95
C ALA A 80 18.34 -21.60 17.45
N GLY A 81 18.69 -20.36 17.83
CA GLY A 81 17.72 -19.35 18.28
C GLY A 81 17.14 -18.49 17.14
N TRP A 82 17.53 -18.74 15.89
CA TRP A 82 17.14 -17.91 14.75
C TRP A 82 15.63 -17.95 14.46
N PRO A 83 14.93 -19.10 14.47
CA PRO A 83 13.49 -19.14 14.18
C PRO A 83 12.66 -18.34 15.19
N GLU A 84 13.03 -18.40 16.47
CA GLU A 84 12.38 -17.62 17.53
C GLU A 84 12.61 -16.12 17.31
N TYR A 85 13.85 -15.72 17.03
CA TYR A 85 14.19 -14.32 16.71
C TYR A 85 13.42 -13.80 15.50
N GLN A 86 13.31 -14.56 14.41
CA GLN A 86 12.51 -14.18 13.24
C GLN A 86 11.05 -13.92 13.63
N SER A 87 10.46 -14.78 14.46
CA SER A 87 9.09 -14.61 14.92
C SER A 87 8.90 -13.34 15.76
N LEU A 88 9.87 -13.00 16.62
CA LEU A 88 9.85 -11.78 17.43
C LEU A 88 9.98 -10.52 16.57
N VAL A 89 10.88 -10.53 15.58
CA VAL A 89 11.02 -9.41 14.64
C VAL A 89 9.74 -9.24 13.82
N GLN A 90 9.14 -10.32 13.32
CA GLN A 90 7.90 -10.23 12.57
C GLN A 90 6.74 -9.68 13.42
N GLN A 91 6.65 -10.08 14.70
CA GLN A 91 5.68 -9.51 15.65
C GLN A 91 5.92 -8.00 15.86
N ALA A 92 7.17 -7.57 16.04
CA ALA A 92 7.51 -6.15 16.18
C ALA A 92 7.14 -5.36 14.92
N LEU A 93 7.48 -5.86 13.72
CA LEU A 93 7.11 -5.23 12.44
C LEU A 93 5.59 -5.12 12.26
N ASN A 94 4.84 -6.16 12.64
CA ASN A 94 3.38 -6.14 12.58
C ASN A 94 2.81 -5.10 13.56
N ALA A 95 3.35 -5.00 14.77
CA ALA A 95 2.93 -4.00 15.76
C ALA A 95 3.22 -2.56 15.29
N VAL A 96 4.39 -2.31 14.71
CA VAL A 96 4.74 -1.02 14.09
C VAL A 96 3.79 -0.68 12.93
N ALA A 97 3.51 -1.64 12.05
CA ALA A 97 2.59 -1.44 10.94
C ALA A 97 1.19 -1.05 11.43
N GLN A 98 0.70 -1.66 12.51
CA GLN A 98 -0.59 -1.27 13.11
C GLN A 98 -0.57 0.16 13.67
N ILE A 99 0.50 0.55 14.35
CA ILE A 99 0.66 1.91 14.86
C ILE A 99 0.64 2.92 13.70
N LEU A 100 1.34 2.62 12.61
CA LEU A 100 1.38 3.47 11.41
C LEU A 100 0.03 3.53 10.69
N ILE A 101 -0.71 2.42 10.59
CA ILE A 101 -2.06 2.42 10.02
C ILE A 101 -3.00 3.32 10.84
N ASN A 102 -2.93 3.25 12.17
CA ASN A 102 -3.71 4.11 13.05
C ASN A 102 -3.32 5.59 12.92
N ALA A 103 -2.01 5.89 12.79
CA ALA A 103 -1.54 7.25 12.56
C ALA A 103 -2.01 7.79 11.20
N LEU A 104 -1.92 6.98 10.14
CA LEU A 104 -2.41 7.33 8.80
C LEU A 104 -3.92 7.56 8.81
N GLN A 105 -4.68 6.67 9.46
CA GLN A 105 -6.11 6.84 9.63
C GLN A 105 -6.43 8.15 10.34
N ASN A 106 -5.78 8.44 11.47
CA ASN A 106 -5.99 9.71 12.17
C ASN A 106 -5.66 10.92 11.28
N CYS A 107 -4.60 10.85 10.49
CA CYS A 107 -4.25 11.91 9.54
C CYS A 107 -5.35 12.12 8.48
N LEU A 108 -5.83 11.05 7.85
CA LEU A 108 -6.91 11.10 6.87
C LEU A 108 -8.23 11.58 7.48
N CYS A 109 -8.52 11.14 8.71
CA CYS A 109 -9.73 11.50 9.44
C CYS A 109 -9.73 12.97 9.87
N LEU A 110 -8.58 13.51 10.28
CA LEU A 110 -8.44 14.92 10.61
C LEU A 110 -8.77 15.83 9.42
N GLU A 111 -8.39 15.39 8.22
CA GLU A 111 -8.59 16.13 6.97
C GLU A 111 -10.00 15.92 6.39
N ALA A 112 -10.56 14.72 6.54
CA ALA A 112 -11.92 14.41 6.11
C ALA A 112 -12.99 15.01 7.04
N LEU A 113 -12.67 15.22 8.33
CA LEU A 113 -13.58 15.86 9.26
C LEU A 113 -13.54 17.38 9.08
N PRO A 114 -14.70 18.05 9.00
CA PRO A 114 -14.73 19.50 8.90
C PRO A 114 -14.05 20.11 10.13
N LYS A 115 -13.18 21.11 9.89
CA LYS A 115 -12.54 21.87 10.97
C LYS A 115 -13.58 22.32 11.99
N CYS A 116 -13.24 22.19 13.27
CA CYS A 116 -14.04 22.80 14.32
C CYS A 116 -14.20 24.30 14.01
N PRO A 117 -15.37 24.90 14.29
CA PRO A 117 -15.54 26.34 14.15
C PRO A 117 -14.44 27.07 14.92
N ALA A 118 -14.01 28.22 14.42
CA ALA A 118 -13.06 29.07 15.12
C ALA A 118 -13.55 29.33 16.54
N ASP A 119 -12.63 29.32 17.50
CA ASP A 119 -12.92 29.50 18.91
C ASP A 119 -13.79 30.76 19.05
N PRO A 120 -15.06 30.64 19.51
CA PRO A 120 -15.82 31.83 19.84
C PRO A 120 -14.99 32.53 20.92
N CYS A 121 -14.69 33.82 20.78
CA CYS A 121 -13.83 34.58 21.71
C CYS A 121 -14.42 34.76 23.13
N GLU A 122 -15.06 33.72 23.65
CA GLU A 122 -15.56 33.52 25.00
C GLU A 122 -14.63 32.47 25.67
N ASP A 123 -14.44 32.53 26.99
CA ASP A 123 -13.63 31.57 27.76
C ASP A 123 -14.27 30.16 27.81
N ARG A 124 -14.47 29.51 26.66
CA ARG A 124 -15.15 28.23 26.52
C ARG A 124 -14.37 27.32 25.56
N LEU A 125 -13.49 26.50 26.12
CA LEU A 125 -12.77 25.47 25.37
C LEU A 125 -13.71 24.29 25.05
N ILE A 126 -14.11 24.13 23.79
CA ILE A 126 -14.86 22.95 23.35
C ILE A 126 -13.90 21.78 23.20
N LEU A 127 -13.81 20.93 24.24
CA LEU A 127 -12.87 19.80 24.30
C LEU A 127 -13.36 18.55 23.54
N ALA A 128 -14.66 18.29 23.54
CA ALA A 128 -15.27 17.18 22.82
C ALA A 128 -16.80 17.25 22.74
N CYS A 129 -17.39 16.62 21.73
CA CYS A 129 -18.81 16.25 21.73
C CYS A 129 -18.99 14.90 22.46
N VAL A 130 -19.74 14.91 23.56
CA VAL A 130 -20.06 13.72 24.35
C VAL A 130 -21.52 13.32 24.19
N THR A 131 -21.79 12.04 23.98
CA THR A 131 -23.12 11.45 24.04
C THR A 131 -23.29 10.82 25.41
N VAL A 132 -24.30 11.28 26.16
CA VAL A 132 -24.64 10.75 27.48
C VAL A 132 -25.93 9.95 27.37
N GLN A 133 -25.91 8.69 27.83
CA GLN A 133 -27.09 7.82 28.00
C GLN A 133 -27.10 7.30 29.43
N ASP A 134 -28.26 7.37 30.10
CA ASP A 134 -28.46 6.90 31.48
C ASP A 134 -27.42 7.45 32.48
N GLY A 135 -27.05 8.72 32.31
CA GLY A 135 -26.05 9.39 33.17
C GLY A 135 -24.60 8.95 32.93
N ARG A 136 -24.32 8.14 31.89
CA ARG A 136 -22.98 7.68 31.52
C ARG A 136 -22.59 8.23 30.16
N VAL A 137 -21.33 8.64 30.03
CA VAL A 137 -20.75 9.02 28.73
C VAL A 137 -20.52 7.75 27.93
N VAL A 138 -21.35 7.50 26.91
CA VAL A 138 -21.31 6.28 26.08
C VAL A 138 -20.48 6.45 24.82
N SER A 139 -20.23 7.69 24.40
CA SER A 139 -19.46 7.99 23.20
C SER A 139 -18.92 9.40 23.28
N ILE A 140 -17.60 9.53 23.16
CA ILE A 140 -16.94 10.82 22.92
C ILE A 140 -16.58 10.78 21.45
N CYS A 141 -17.32 11.50 20.61
CA CYS A 141 -17.12 11.47 19.16
C CYS A 141 -17.33 12.87 18.59
N HIS A 142 -16.31 13.42 17.95
CA HIS A 142 -16.31 14.79 17.39
C HIS A 142 -17.22 14.98 16.15
N SER A 143 -17.99 13.97 15.69
CA SER A 143 -18.45 13.92 14.30
C SER A 143 -19.96 13.79 14.04
N LYS A 144 -20.84 13.69 15.04
CA LYS A 144 -22.30 13.61 14.77
C LYS A 144 -22.92 14.99 14.47
N ARG A 145 -22.58 15.58 13.32
CA ARG A 145 -23.35 16.66 12.69
C ARG A 145 -24.33 16.07 11.67
N ARG A 146 -25.58 16.51 11.68
CA ARG A 146 -26.55 16.22 10.61
C ARG A 146 -26.22 17.12 9.42
N TYR A 147 -25.87 16.52 8.28
CA TYR A 147 -25.64 17.25 7.04
C TYR A 147 -26.96 17.45 6.30
N VAL A 148 -27.21 18.66 5.82
CA VAL A 148 -28.24 18.92 4.82
C VAL A 148 -27.64 18.52 3.47
N LEU A 149 -28.11 17.39 2.93
CA LEU A 149 -27.67 16.90 1.63
C LEU A 149 -28.20 17.83 0.53
N THR A 150 -27.32 18.60 -0.09
CA THR A 150 -27.57 19.28 -1.36
C THR A 150 -27.04 18.41 -2.50
N VAL A 151 -27.68 18.43 -3.67
CA VAL A 151 -27.31 17.58 -4.83
C VAL A 151 -25.85 17.76 -5.26
N GLN A 152 -25.29 18.97 -5.09
CA GLN A 152 -23.88 19.27 -5.34
C GLN A 152 -22.89 18.55 -4.39
N ASN A 153 -23.37 18.07 -3.24
CA ASN A 153 -22.58 17.43 -2.19
C ASN A 153 -22.82 15.91 -2.10
N LEU A 154 -23.47 15.29 -3.07
CA LEU A 154 -23.81 13.86 -2.98
C LEU A 154 -22.57 12.95 -3.04
N ILE A 155 -21.57 13.31 -3.86
CA ILE A 155 -20.32 12.56 -4.00
C ILE A 155 -19.45 12.72 -2.74
N SER A 156 -19.33 13.95 -2.22
CA SER A 156 -18.64 14.20 -0.96
C SER A 156 -19.37 13.55 0.22
N ALA A 157 -20.69 13.42 0.17
CA ALA A 157 -21.47 12.71 1.18
C ALA A 157 -21.25 11.19 1.15
N LEU A 158 -21.16 10.56 -0.03
CA LEU A 158 -20.86 9.13 -0.13
C LEU A 158 -19.47 8.80 0.42
N ILE A 159 -18.47 9.61 0.08
CA ILE A 159 -17.12 9.53 0.64
C ILE A 159 -17.19 9.76 2.15
N SER A 160 -17.90 10.80 2.60
CA SER A 160 -18.07 11.12 4.02
C SER A 160 -18.74 9.99 4.81
N VAL A 161 -19.69 9.23 4.26
CA VAL A 161 -20.30 8.09 4.96
C VAL A 161 -19.29 6.96 5.18
N VAL A 162 -18.53 6.60 4.15
CA VAL A 162 -17.48 5.55 4.26
C VAL A 162 -16.38 6.00 5.22
N PHE A 163 -15.89 7.22 5.07
CA PHE A 163 -14.89 7.80 5.96
C PHE A 163 -15.42 8.00 7.37
N SER A 164 -16.70 8.37 7.56
CA SER A 164 -17.27 8.54 8.90
C SER A 164 -17.31 7.22 9.66
N ASN A 165 -17.69 6.12 9.01
CA ASN A 165 -17.66 4.81 9.64
C ASN A 165 -16.22 4.37 9.92
N TRP A 166 -15.30 4.57 8.98
CA TRP A 166 -13.91 4.20 9.18
C TRP A 166 -13.22 5.04 10.27
N CYS A 167 -13.50 6.34 10.33
CA CYS A 167 -12.91 7.29 11.27
C CYS A 167 -13.55 7.29 12.66
N CYS A 168 -14.82 6.91 12.78
CA CYS A 168 -15.57 7.03 14.03
C CYS A 168 -15.80 5.70 14.73
N GLU A 169 -15.47 4.57 14.10
CA GLU A 169 -15.47 3.31 14.80
C GLU A 169 -14.27 3.32 15.77
N PRO A 170 -14.49 3.35 17.09
CA PRO A 170 -13.40 3.28 18.03
C PRO A 170 -12.71 1.94 17.76
N PHE A 171 -11.44 1.99 17.36
CA PHE A 171 -10.60 0.82 17.51
C PHE A 171 -10.56 0.54 19.00
N ASN A 172 -11.42 -0.39 19.42
CA ASN A 172 -11.42 -0.96 20.75
C ASN A 172 -10.10 -1.74 20.85
N PHE A 173 -9.02 -1.02 21.11
CA PHE A 173 -7.99 -1.53 21.99
C PHE A 173 -8.69 -1.70 23.32
N GLU A 174 -9.33 -2.86 23.48
CA GLU A 174 -9.76 -3.31 24.78
C GLU A 174 -8.48 -3.34 25.61
N ARG A 175 -8.27 -2.28 26.38
CA ARG A 175 -7.20 -2.18 27.36
C ARG A 175 -7.50 -3.31 28.32
N ASP A 176 -6.91 -4.47 28.12
CA ASP A 176 -6.90 -5.49 29.15
C ASP A 176 -6.07 -4.89 30.30
N PRO A 177 -6.71 -4.39 31.38
CA PRO A 177 -6.00 -3.77 32.47
C PRO A 177 -5.23 -4.81 33.31
N THR A 178 -5.41 -6.10 33.01
CA THR A 178 -4.80 -7.20 33.76
C THR A 178 -3.52 -7.76 33.14
N GLY A 179 -3.17 -7.39 31.90
CA GLY A 179 -1.97 -7.89 31.20
C GLY A 179 -0.64 -7.22 31.57
N LEU A 180 -0.64 -6.08 32.29
CA LEU A 180 0.56 -5.28 32.58
C LEU A 180 1.27 -5.65 33.90
N ARG A 181 0.94 -6.78 34.53
CA ARG A 181 1.61 -7.28 35.73
C ARG A 181 2.29 -8.66 35.57
N GLY A 182 2.44 -9.14 34.34
CA GLY A 182 3.22 -10.34 34.04
C GLY A 182 4.67 -10.00 33.70
N ASN A 183 5.60 -10.80 34.21
CA ASN A 183 7.03 -10.55 34.13
C ASN A 183 7.57 -10.49 32.69
N VAL A 184 8.72 -9.82 32.58
CA VAL A 184 9.72 -9.93 31.51
C VAL A 184 9.72 -11.36 30.93
N PHE A 185 9.45 -11.48 29.63
CA PHE A 185 9.50 -12.72 28.83
C PHE A 185 8.44 -13.80 29.12
N GLU A 186 7.16 -13.49 28.85
CA GLU A 186 6.21 -14.50 28.37
C GLU A 186 5.52 -13.96 27.09
N PRO A 187 5.45 -14.75 25.99
CA PRO A 187 4.90 -14.30 24.71
C PRO A 187 3.36 -14.35 24.73
N ALA A 188 2.76 -13.62 25.67
CA ALA A 188 1.32 -13.47 25.80
C ALA A 188 0.89 -12.02 25.51
N PHE A 189 1.49 -11.36 24.50
CA PHE A 189 0.88 -10.19 23.89
C PHE A 189 -0.23 -10.63 22.92
N GLY A 190 -1.30 -11.16 23.49
CA GLY A 190 -2.53 -11.44 22.77
C GLY A 190 -3.33 -10.16 22.59
N VAL A 191 -2.87 -9.26 21.70
CA VAL A 191 -3.77 -8.23 21.18
C VAL A 191 -4.82 -8.96 20.35
N ARG A 192 -5.96 -9.30 20.97
CA ARG A 192 -7.12 -9.86 20.26
C ARG A 192 -7.70 -8.77 19.37
N MET A 193 -7.23 -8.73 18.13
CA MET A 193 -7.76 -7.82 17.13
C MET A 193 -9.02 -8.41 16.50
N SER A 194 -10.02 -7.56 16.33
CA SER A 194 -11.07 -7.79 15.33
C SER A 194 -10.40 -7.89 13.96
N SER A 195 -10.74 -8.91 13.17
CA SER A 195 -10.15 -9.17 11.85
C SER A 195 -10.67 -8.23 10.74
N ARG A 196 -11.66 -7.39 11.03
CA ARG A 196 -12.37 -6.56 10.05
C ARG A 196 -11.61 -5.32 9.54
N PRO A 197 -10.87 -4.54 10.36
CA PRO A 197 -10.20 -3.32 9.87
C PRO A 197 -8.94 -3.59 9.02
N MET A 198 -8.27 -4.74 9.21
CA MET A 198 -7.09 -5.11 8.43
C MET A 198 -7.40 -5.31 6.94
N ALA A 199 -8.57 -5.86 6.59
CA ALA A 199 -8.95 -6.06 5.20
C ALA A 199 -9.24 -4.72 4.50
N ALA A 200 -9.88 -3.77 5.19
CA ALA A 200 -10.13 -2.44 4.67
C ALA A 200 -8.81 -1.66 4.51
N ALA A 201 -7.93 -1.68 5.52
CA ALA A 201 -6.60 -1.09 5.44
C ALA A 201 -5.76 -1.75 4.33
N ALA A 202 -5.77 -3.07 4.20
CA ALA A 202 -5.05 -3.78 3.14
C ALA A 202 -5.57 -3.47 1.73
N ASN A 203 -6.88 -3.29 1.57
CA ASN A 203 -7.47 -2.88 0.29
C ASN A 203 -7.15 -1.41 -0.03
N LEU A 204 -7.19 -0.53 0.98
CA LEU A 204 -6.75 0.85 0.85
C LEU A 204 -5.26 0.93 0.49
N MET A 205 -4.44 0.09 1.14
CA MET A 205 -3.02 -0.07 0.86
C MET A 205 -2.79 -0.56 -0.58
N ARG A 206 -3.59 -1.49 -1.09
CA ARG A 206 -3.51 -1.92 -2.49
C ARG A 206 -3.92 -0.81 -3.46
N MET A 207 -4.87 0.04 -3.09
CA MET A 207 -5.25 1.21 -3.89
C MET A 207 -4.14 2.28 -3.93
N PHE A 208 -3.38 2.46 -2.84
CA PHE A 208 -2.28 3.44 -2.77
C PHE A 208 -0.90 2.88 -3.16
N ALA A 209 -0.71 1.56 -3.10
CA ALA A 209 0.48 0.86 -3.58
C ALA A 209 0.42 0.56 -5.09
N ALA A 210 -0.76 0.69 -5.71
CA ALA A 210 -0.87 0.97 -7.13
C ALA A 210 -0.41 2.43 -7.32
N GLU A 211 0.88 2.62 -7.64
CA GLU A 211 1.59 3.91 -7.72
C GLU A 211 0.78 5.04 -8.41
N PRO A 212 0.79 6.28 -7.87
CA PRO A 212 0.93 7.45 -8.71
C PRO A 212 2.42 7.65 -8.99
N ALA A 213 2.82 7.48 -10.24
CA ALA A 213 4.18 7.71 -10.76
C ALA A 213 4.58 9.21 -10.73
N PHE A 214 4.56 9.83 -9.55
CA PHE A 214 4.93 11.23 -9.34
C PHE A 214 5.92 11.35 -8.17
N ALA A 215 7.09 10.76 -8.32
CA ALA A 215 8.26 11.15 -7.56
C ALA A 215 9.47 11.06 -8.49
N THR A 216 10.24 12.15 -8.53
CA THR A 216 11.37 12.45 -9.41
C THR A 216 12.37 11.30 -9.53
N ALA A 217 12.14 10.39 -10.47
CA ALA A 217 13.19 9.57 -11.05
C ALA A 217 14.10 10.50 -11.88
N PRO A 218 15.41 10.21 -12.01
CA PRO A 218 16.21 10.83 -13.06
C PRO A 218 15.46 10.68 -14.39
N LEU A 219 15.56 11.67 -15.29
CA LEU A 219 14.93 11.65 -16.61
C LEU A 219 15.41 10.41 -17.39
N GLU A 220 14.80 9.26 -17.11
CA GLU A 220 14.91 8.06 -17.92
C GLU A 220 14.37 8.42 -19.30
N GLU A 221 15.04 7.95 -20.35
CA GLU A 221 14.59 8.16 -21.72
C GLU A 221 13.19 7.55 -21.87
N THR A 222 12.18 8.41 -21.90
CA THR A 222 10.80 8.04 -22.15
C THR A 222 10.51 8.15 -23.64
N TRP A 223 9.80 7.19 -24.19
CA TRP A 223 9.27 7.31 -25.55
C TRP A 223 8.01 8.16 -25.55
N ASP A 224 7.93 9.14 -26.45
CA ASP A 224 6.69 9.85 -26.74
C ASP A 224 5.81 8.99 -27.67
N PRO A 225 4.66 8.48 -27.21
CA PRO A 225 3.78 7.64 -28.03
C PRO A 225 3.33 8.32 -29.32
N ALA A 226 3.23 9.66 -29.31
CA ALA A 226 2.78 10.43 -30.48
C ALA A 226 3.75 10.32 -31.67
N VAL A 227 5.05 10.11 -31.40
CA VAL A 227 6.08 9.93 -32.45
C VAL A 227 5.94 8.57 -33.13
N LEU A 228 5.46 7.57 -32.39
CA LEU A 228 5.37 6.19 -32.86
C LEU A 228 4.00 5.87 -33.51
N THR A 229 2.93 6.55 -33.10
CA THR A 229 1.61 6.40 -33.72
C THR A 229 1.59 6.93 -35.16
N GLY A 230 0.92 6.20 -36.06
CA GLY A 230 0.81 6.51 -37.49
C GLY A 230 1.99 6.04 -38.34
N GLN A 231 3.06 5.55 -37.71
CA GLN A 231 4.21 4.98 -38.42
C GLN A 231 3.93 3.53 -38.87
N PRO A 232 4.58 3.06 -39.95
CA PRO A 232 4.59 1.64 -40.30
C PRO A 232 5.16 0.79 -39.15
N VAL A 233 4.57 -0.39 -38.92
CA VAL A 233 5.01 -1.28 -37.84
C VAL A 233 6.49 -1.65 -37.95
N GLU A 234 7.04 -1.79 -39.16
CA GLU A 234 8.44 -2.11 -39.40
C GLU A 234 9.38 -1.00 -38.89
N THR A 235 9.00 0.26 -39.11
CA THR A 235 9.77 1.42 -38.64
C THR A 235 9.75 1.50 -37.11
N VAL A 236 8.59 1.28 -36.50
CA VAL A 236 8.47 1.27 -35.03
C VAL A 236 9.25 0.10 -34.42
N ARG A 237 9.24 -1.06 -35.07
CA ARG A 237 10.02 -2.23 -34.66
C ARG A 237 11.53 -1.96 -34.71
N GLU A 238 12.01 -1.29 -35.75
CA GLU A 238 13.42 -0.89 -35.87
C GLU A 238 13.81 0.12 -34.76
N MET A 239 12.92 1.06 -34.42
CA MET A 239 13.17 2.06 -33.36
C MET A 239 13.17 1.45 -31.95
N LEU A 240 12.27 0.51 -31.67
CA LEU A 240 12.08 -0.10 -30.34
C LEU A 240 12.93 -1.36 -30.12
N GLY A 241 13.42 -1.99 -31.20
CA GLY A 241 14.21 -3.21 -31.13
C GLY A 241 13.48 -4.36 -30.42
N ASP A 242 14.17 -5.02 -29.50
CA ASP A 242 13.69 -6.20 -28.78
C ASP A 242 12.58 -5.91 -27.74
N GLN A 243 12.17 -4.65 -27.60
CA GLN A 243 11.12 -4.24 -26.64
C GLN A 243 9.71 -4.62 -27.12
N VAL A 244 9.52 -4.85 -28.42
CA VAL A 244 8.22 -5.23 -28.97
C VAL A 244 7.99 -6.72 -28.75
N VAL A 245 7.15 -7.07 -27.78
CA VAL A 245 6.90 -8.47 -27.40
C VAL A 245 5.65 -9.05 -28.05
N ALA A 246 4.71 -8.18 -28.45
CA ALA A 246 3.49 -8.61 -29.11
C ALA A 246 2.91 -7.54 -30.04
N GLU A 247 2.25 -8.01 -31.09
CA GLU A 247 1.52 -7.22 -32.08
C GLU A 247 0.07 -7.71 -32.11
N GLU A 248 -0.88 -6.79 -32.07
CA GLU A 248 -2.31 -7.11 -32.16
C GLU A 248 -2.96 -6.23 -33.22
N THR A 249 -3.56 -6.88 -34.23
CA THR A 249 -4.35 -6.18 -35.24
C THR A 249 -5.70 -5.81 -34.65
N VAL A 250 -6.06 -4.55 -34.77
CA VAL A 250 -7.28 -3.99 -34.20
C VAL A 250 -8.25 -3.64 -35.31
N ASP A 251 -9.48 -4.14 -35.19
CA ASP A 251 -10.62 -3.63 -35.94
C ASP A 251 -11.25 -2.46 -35.18
N TRP A 252 -11.26 -1.27 -35.80
CA TRP A 252 -11.73 -0.01 -35.22
C TRP A 252 -13.22 0.03 -34.88
N SER A 253 -13.95 -1.06 -35.13
CA SER A 253 -15.35 -1.24 -34.76
C SER A 253 -15.58 -1.39 -33.24
N ALA A 254 -14.53 -1.54 -32.42
CA ALA A 254 -14.62 -1.69 -30.95
C ALA A 254 -13.91 -0.55 -30.16
N PRO A 255 -14.55 0.61 -29.94
CA PRO A 255 -13.85 1.83 -29.52
C PRO A 255 -13.50 1.93 -28.02
N GLU A 256 -14.23 1.32 -27.08
CA GLU A 256 -14.07 1.69 -25.65
C GLU A 256 -12.96 0.94 -24.90
N THR A 257 -12.71 -0.34 -25.21
CA THR A 257 -11.67 -1.15 -24.55
C THR A 257 -10.26 -0.77 -25.02
N LEU A 258 -10.14 -0.27 -26.25
CA LEU A 258 -8.87 0.14 -26.82
C LEU A 258 -8.37 1.47 -26.25
N LEU A 259 -9.25 2.45 -26.13
CA LEU A 259 -8.91 3.77 -25.57
C LEU A 259 -8.35 3.63 -24.14
N ARG A 260 -8.95 2.77 -23.30
CA ARG A 260 -8.47 2.55 -21.92
C ARG A 260 -7.07 1.92 -21.84
N ASN A 261 -6.65 1.14 -22.83
CA ASN A 261 -5.32 0.52 -22.84
C ASN A 261 -4.25 1.42 -23.48
N MET A 262 -4.65 2.46 -24.21
CA MET A 262 -3.76 3.46 -24.82
C MET A 262 -3.48 4.66 -23.89
N GLU A 263 -4.14 4.75 -22.74
CA GLU A 263 -4.08 5.88 -21.80
C GLU A 263 -2.87 5.86 -20.84
N THR A 264 -1.78 5.14 -21.12
CA THR A 264 -0.55 5.27 -20.32
C THR A 264 0.37 6.34 -20.90
N PRO A 265 0.52 7.52 -20.26
CA PRO A 265 1.19 8.67 -20.86
C PRO A 265 2.72 8.57 -20.94
N VAL A 266 3.32 7.54 -20.31
CA VAL A 266 4.79 7.42 -20.22
C VAL A 266 5.22 5.96 -20.41
N LEU A 267 5.91 5.71 -21.52
CA LEU A 267 6.53 4.43 -21.86
C LEU A 267 8.01 4.47 -21.48
N ARG A 268 8.48 3.49 -20.70
CA ARG A 268 9.91 3.36 -20.37
C ARG A 268 10.63 2.52 -21.41
N LYS A 269 11.91 2.83 -21.65
CA LYS A 269 12.77 2.17 -22.64
C LYS A 269 13.19 0.75 -22.23
N ASP A 270 12.86 0.26 -21.05
CA ASP A 270 13.21 -1.10 -20.59
C ASP A 270 11.99 -1.99 -20.39
N GLU A 271 10.78 -1.47 -20.65
CA GLU A 271 9.54 -2.23 -20.47
C GLU A 271 9.15 -2.96 -21.77
N PRO A 272 8.62 -4.20 -21.67
CA PRO A 272 8.05 -4.89 -22.82
C PRO A 272 6.78 -4.19 -23.29
N LEU A 273 6.72 -3.89 -24.59
CA LEU A 273 5.65 -3.12 -25.23
C LEU A 273 4.78 -4.01 -26.12
N LYS A 274 3.50 -3.64 -26.20
CA LYS A 274 2.53 -4.20 -27.14
C LYS A 274 2.16 -3.14 -28.17
N LEU A 275 2.28 -3.47 -29.45
CA LEU A 275 1.82 -2.61 -30.54
C LEU A 275 0.41 -3.00 -30.97
N TYR A 276 -0.44 -2.00 -31.09
CA TYR A 276 -1.76 -2.13 -31.72
C TYR A 276 -1.66 -1.60 -33.15
N ILE A 277 -2.06 -2.42 -34.13
CA ILE A 277 -1.85 -2.16 -35.55
C ILE A 277 -3.20 -2.13 -36.27
N ASP A 278 -3.40 -1.20 -37.19
CA ASP A 278 -4.59 -1.22 -38.05
C ASP A 278 -4.47 -2.20 -39.23
N ALA A 279 -5.56 -2.32 -40.00
CA ALA A 279 -5.60 -3.15 -41.21
C ALA A 279 -4.63 -2.70 -42.32
N ARG A 280 -4.00 -1.51 -42.20
CA ARG A 280 -3.03 -0.96 -43.15
C ARG A 280 -1.59 -1.19 -42.70
N GLY A 281 -1.36 -1.84 -41.55
CA GLY A 281 -0.03 -2.07 -40.99
C GLY A 281 0.55 -0.86 -40.25
N GLN A 282 -0.28 0.12 -39.87
CA GLN A 282 0.15 1.31 -39.14
C GLN A 282 -0.08 1.14 -37.63
N VAL A 283 0.84 1.63 -36.82
CA VAL A 283 0.71 1.60 -35.36
C VAL A 283 -0.32 2.63 -34.92
N VAL A 284 -1.38 2.19 -34.25
CA VAL A 284 -2.48 3.03 -33.78
C VAL A 284 -2.45 3.30 -32.28
N GLY A 285 -1.69 2.48 -31.55
CA GLY A 285 -1.49 2.62 -30.13
C GLY A 285 -0.37 1.74 -29.63
N ILE A 286 0.18 2.10 -28.47
CA ILE A 286 1.23 1.36 -27.80
C ILE A 286 0.83 1.24 -26.33
N GLY A 287 0.78 0.02 -25.83
CA GLY A 287 0.44 -0.27 -24.44
C GLY A 287 1.56 -1.02 -23.74
N ARG A 288 1.59 -0.93 -22.41
CA ARG A 288 2.45 -1.79 -21.60
C ARG A 288 1.99 -3.24 -21.75
N TYR A 289 2.92 -4.14 -22.04
CA TYR A 289 2.60 -5.57 -22.02
C TYR A 289 2.54 -6.00 -20.55
N ALA A 290 1.32 -6.02 -19.99
CA ALA A 290 1.11 -6.32 -18.57
C ALA A 290 1.87 -7.60 -18.18
N ALA A 291 2.78 -7.50 -17.20
CA ALA A 291 3.68 -8.59 -16.80
C ALA A 291 2.93 -9.90 -16.49
N SER A 292 1.67 -9.83 -16.07
CA SER A 292 0.80 -10.99 -15.87
C SER A 292 0.50 -11.79 -17.15
N GLN A 293 0.42 -11.14 -18.31
CA GLN A 293 0.24 -11.83 -19.60
C GLN A 293 1.54 -12.46 -20.08
N HIS A 294 2.68 -11.79 -19.89
CA HIS A 294 3.99 -12.36 -20.16
C HIS A 294 4.25 -13.61 -19.32
N LEU A 295 3.97 -13.53 -18.02
CA LEU A 295 4.09 -14.68 -17.12
C LEU A 295 3.17 -15.84 -17.55
N ARG A 296 1.96 -15.55 -18.03
CA ARG A 296 1.04 -16.59 -18.55
C ARG A 296 1.54 -17.21 -19.85
N LEU A 297 2.13 -16.42 -20.74
CA LEU A 297 2.70 -16.91 -22.00
C LEU A 297 3.94 -17.78 -21.74
N GLU A 298 4.84 -17.34 -20.86
CA GLU A 298 6.00 -18.12 -20.44
C GLU A 298 5.59 -19.40 -19.71
N LEU A 299 4.57 -19.34 -18.85
CA LEU A 299 4.01 -20.54 -18.21
C LEU A 299 3.40 -21.51 -19.24
N ALA A 300 2.71 -21.01 -20.26
CA ALA A 300 2.16 -21.84 -21.33
C ALA A 300 3.27 -22.53 -22.14
N ARG A 301 4.35 -21.81 -22.50
CA ARG A 301 5.53 -22.37 -23.18
C ARG A 301 6.25 -23.40 -22.32
N ALA A 302 6.38 -23.16 -21.02
CA ALA A 302 6.97 -24.12 -20.09
C ALA A 302 6.14 -25.41 -20.03
N ASN A 303 4.81 -25.31 -19.98
CA ASN A 303 3.91 -26.46 -19.98
C ASN A 303 3.99 -27.27 -21.29
N GLU A 304 4.15 -26.62 -22.44
CA GLU A 304 4.34 -27.30 -23.73
C GLU A 304 5.67 -28.07 -23.79
N ARG A 305 6.74 -27.53 -23.18
CA ARG A 305 8.03 -28.26 -23.06
C ARG A 305 7.92 -29.47 -22.15
N ILE A 306 7.18 -29.34 -21.04
CA ILE A 306 6.96 -30.46 -20.11
C ILE A 306 6.17 -31.58 -20.80
N SER A 307 5.09 -31.27 -21.51
CA SER A 307 4.31 -32.30 -22.21
C SER A 307 5.10 -32.98 -23.33
N ALA A 308 5.96 -32.24 -24.05
CA ALA A 308 6.88 -32.82 -25.02
C ALA A 308 7.90 -33.78 -24.37
N LEU A 309 8.42 -33.45 -23.19
CA LEU A 309 9.31 -34.31 -22.41
C LEU A 309 8.60 -35.58 -21.91
N GLU A 310 7.37 -35.45 -21.41
CA GLU A 310 6.55 -36.59 -20.99
C GLU A 310 6.29 -37.58 -22.15
N ALA A 311 6.01 -37.05 -23.35
CA ALA A 311 5.83 -37.88 -24.54
C ALA A 311 7.13 -38.63 -24.93
N GLN A 312 8.29 -37.98 -24.81
CA GLN A 312 9.58 -38.62 -25.08
C GLN A 312 9.90 -39.72 -24.06
N VAL A 313 9.64 -39.47 -22.78
CA VAL A 313 9.86 -40.48 -21.71
C VAL A 313 8.94 -41.68 -21.92
N THR A 314 7.67 -41.46 -22.25
CA THR A 314 6.71 -42.54 -22.55
C THR A 314 7.18 -43.38 -23.74
N ALA A 315 7.62 -42.75 -24.82
CA ALA A 315 8.14 -43.46 -25.99
C ALA A 315 9.43 -44.26 -25.73
N LEU A 316 10.24 -43.86 -24.73
CA LEU A 316 11.42 -44.62 -24.31
C LEU A 316 11.04 -45.83 -23.43
N LEU A 317 10.03 -45.67 -22.56
CA LEU A 317 9.51 -46.76 -21.74
C LEU A 317 8.87 -47.86 -22.58
N ASP A 318 8.14 -47.53 -23.65
CA ASP A 318 7.54 -48.53 -24.56
C ASP A 318 8.57 -49.33 -25.36
N ARG A 319 9.83 -48.88 -25.40
CA ARG A 319 10.94 -49.58 -26.09
C ARG A 319 11.73 -50.51 -25.16
N LEU A 320 11.52 -50.43 -23.85
CA LEU A 320 12.17 -51.27 -22.84
C LEU A 320 11.30 -52.48 -22.51
#